data_AF-A0A3A5APD0-F1
#
_entry.id   AF-A0A3A5APD0-F1
#
_cell.length_a   1.000
_cell.length_b   1.000
_cell.length_c   1.000
_cell.angle_alpha   90.00
_cell.angle_beta   90.00
_cell.angle_gamma   90.00
#
_symmetry.space_group_name_H-M   'P 1'
#
loop_
_entity.id
_entity.type
_entity.pdbx_description
1 polymer ?
#
loop_
_entity_poly.entity_id
_entity_poly.type
_entity_poly.pdbx_seq_one_letter_code
_entity_poly.pdbx_strand_id
1 'polypeptide(L)'
;MSLTDAYVQVYGQISNFFSKLQEGQAPTQFTQQHLKDLGFTSANYRAFIPLLKALGFLSADGSPTKRYHEYRDKSQSRRVMGDALRDAYGDLFVLKEKPKKADSALIEGKFKSTHNVSDLQAKRMASTFYSLLDLADLDTKSSPKIEEKVKFADKEQKIEKEKPKREELTPRVITPPGLCYNIQIHLPATKDIEVFNAIFKSLKEHLLE
;
A
#
# COMPACT_ATOMS: atom_id res chain seq x y z
N MET A 1 3.45 8.79 0.26
CA MET A 1 2.13 9.42 0.49
C MET A 1 1.29 9.09 -0.72
N SER A 2 0.38 8.14 -0.53
CA SER A 2 -0.37 7.45 -1.58
C SER A 2 -1.85 7.70 -1.37
N LEU A 3 -2.52 8.05 -2.46
CA LEU A 3 -3.97 8.10 -2.55
C LEU A 3 -4.37 7.32 -3.81
N THR A 4 -5.06 6.21 -3.62
CA THR A 4 -5.55 5.42 -4.75
C THR A 4 -6.75 6.09 -5.43
N ASP A 5 -6.77 6.01 -6.76
CA ASP A 5 -7.89 6.41 -7.61
C ASP A 5 -8.88 5.26 -7.86
N ALA A 6 -8.59 4.04 -7.40
CA ALA A 6 -9.46 2.90 -7.59
C ALA A 6 -10.74 3.05 -6.77
N TYR A 7 -11.89 2.96 -7.45
CA TYR A 7 -13.20 2.99 -6.82
C TYR A 7 -14.12 1.92 -7.40
N VAL A 8 -15.13 1.53 -6.62
CA VAL A 8 -16.19 0.64 -7.10
C VAL A 8 -17.52 1.37 -7.10
N GLN A 9 -18.36 1.07 -8.09
CA GLN A 9 -19.70 1.62 -8.14
C GLN A 9 -20.62 0.93 -7.12
N VAL A 10 -20.36 -0.35 -6.83
CA VAL A 10 -21.17 -1.19 -5.94
C VAL A 10 -20.54 -1.26 -4.54
N TYR A 11 -20.30 -0.11 -3.93
CA TYR A 11 -19.60 -0.02 -2.64
C TYR A 11 -20.31 -0.79 -1.51
N GLY A 12 -21.65 -0.89 -1.55
CA GLY A 12 -22.41 -1.71 -0.58
C GLY A 12 -22.11 -3.22 -0.64
N GLN A 13 -21.52 -3.71 -1.72
CA GLN A 13 -21.11 -5.11 -1.85
C GLN A 13 -19.66 -5.37 -1.41
N ILE A 14 -18.91 -4.35 -1.00
CA ILE A 14 -17.52 -4.51 -0.54
C ILE A 14 -17.44 -5.46 0.64
N SER A 15 -18.29 -5.29 1.65
CA SER A 15 -18.32 -6.17 2.83
C SER A 15 -18.57 -7.64 2.47
N ASN A 16 -19.55 -7.88 1.60
CA ASN A 16 -19.86 -9.22 1.10
C ASN A 16 -18.70 -9.82 0.29
N PHE A 17 -18.12 -9.01 -0.61
CA PHE A 17 -16.97 -9.41 -1.43
C PHE A 17 -15.78 -9.87 -0.59
N PHE A 18 -15.38 -9.05 0.39
CA PHE A 18 -14.26 -9.40 1.25
C PHE A 18 -14.58 -10.57 2.19
N SER A 19 -15.84 -10.75 2.58
CA SER A 19 -16.26 -11.95 3.33
C SER A 19 -16.14 -13.22 2.47
N LYS A 20 -16.58 -13.16 1.21
CA LYS A 20 -16.41 -14.26 0.25
C LYS A 20 -14.95 -14.59 -0.03
N LEU A 21 -14.07 -13.58 0.01
CA LEU A 21 -12.63 -13.78 -0.13
C LEU A 21 -12.02 -14.63 0.98
N GLN A 22 -12.57 -14.55 2.19
CA GLN A 22 -12.15 -15.35 3.34
C GLN A 22 -12.65 -16.80 3.21
N GLU A 23 -13.86 -17.00 2.67
CA GLU A 23 -14.48 -18.32 2.49
C GLU A 23 -13.90 -19.12 1.33
N GLY A 24 -13.52 -18.45 0.22
CA GLY A 24 -13.04 -19.11 -1.00
C GLY A 24 -11.67 -19.76 -0.85
N GLN A 25 -11.05 -20.22 -1.93
CA GLN A 25 -9.62 -20.59 -1.97
C GLN A 25 -8.84 -19.52 -2.75
N ALA A 26 -7.59 -19.27 -2.35
CA ALA A 26 -6.72 -18.36 -3.10
C ALA A 26 -6.42 -18.94 -4.51
N PRO A 27 -6.76 -18.23 -5.59
CA PRO A 27 -6.44 -18.68 -6.94
C PRO A 27 -4.95 -18.47 -7.26
N THR A 28 -4.44 -19.12 -8.30
CA THR A 28 -3.09 -18.82 -8.84
C THR A 28 -3.01 -17.41 -9.42
N GLN A 29 -4.07 -16.98 -10.11
CA GLN A 29 -4.28 -15.62 -10.58
C GLN A 29 -5.72 -15.19 -10.36
N PHE A 30 -5.90 -13.99 -9.81
CA PHE A 30 -7.20 -13.39 -9.56
C PHE A 30 -7.69 -12.70 -10.84
N THR A 31 -8.44 -13.45 -11.65
CA THR A 31 -8.97 -12.97 -12.94
C THR A 31 -10.45 -12.59 -12.84
N GLN A 32 -10.98 -11.99 -13.90
CA GLN A 32 -12.43 -11.74 -14.01
C GLN A 32 -13.25 -13.03 -13.99
N GLN A 33 -12.68 -14.15 -14.43
CA GLN A 33 -13.37 -15.44 -14.36
C GLN A 33 -13.55 -15.88 -12.90
N HIS A 34 -12.49 -15.75 -12.10
CA HIS A 34 -12.56 -16.07 -10.67
C HIS A 34 -13.59 -15.21 -9.93
N LEU A 35 -13.73 -13.92 -10.29
CA LEU A 35 -14.82 -13.08 -9.76
C LEU A 35 -16.21 -13.67 -10.04
N LYS A 36 -16.44 -14.18 -11.26
CA LYS A 36 -17.71 -14.82 -11.61
C LYS A 36 -17.92 -16.11 -10.82
N ASP A 37 -16.88 -16.90 -10.65
CA ASP A 37 -16.92 -18.17 -9.90
C ASP A 37 -17.24 -17.93 -8.41
N LEU A 38 -16.82 -16.78 -7.86
CA LEU A 38 -17.18 -16.31 -6.51
C LEU A 38 -18.62 -15.77 -6.39
N GLY A 39 -19.37 -15.70 -7.49
CA GLY A 39 -20.75 -15.19 -7.55
C GLY A 39 -20.89 -13.74 -8.00
N PHE A 40 -19.81 -13.07 -8.40
CA PHE A 40 -19.81 -11.66 -8.84
C PHE A 40 -19.83 -11.56 -10.36
N THR A 41 -20.99 -11.81 -10.97
CA THR A 41 -21.13 -11.95 -12.44
C THR A 41 -21.31 -10.64 -13.21
N SER A 42 -21.80 -9.59 -12.57
CA SER A 42 -22.04 -8.28 -13.20
C SER A 42 -20.75 -7.56 -13.59
N ALA A 43 -20.81 -6.76 -14.67
CA ALA A 43 -19.70 -5.94 -15.14
C ALA A 43 -19.20 -4.94 -14.08
N ASN A 44 -20.08 -4.48 -13.19
CA ASN A 44 -19.74 -3.53 -12.14
C ASN A 44 -18.74 -4.10 -11.12
N TYR A 45 -18.63 -5.42 -11.00
CA TYR A 45 -17.68 -6.07 -10.09
C TYR A 45 -16.26 -6.15 -10.64
N ARG A 46 -16.05 -5.85 -11.93
CA ARG A 46 -14.70 -5.86 -12.53
C ARG A 46 -13.77 -4.86 -11.85
N ALA A 47 -14.32 -3.78 -11.30
CA ALA A 47 -13.58 -2.75 -10.56
C ALA A 47 -13.01 -3.23 -9.21
N PHE A 48 -13.38 -4.41 -8.71
CA PHE A 48 -12.76 -4.99 -7.51
C PHE A 48 -11.32 -5.43 -7.74
N ILE A 49 -10.96 -5.83 -8.96
CA ILE A 49 -9.58 -6.22 -9.29
C ILE A 49 -8.61 -5.05 -9.12
N PRO A 50 -8.80 -3.88 -9.78
CA PRO A 50 -7.90 -2.75 -9.57
C PRO A 50 -7.91 -2.25 -8.12
N LEU A 51 -9.05 -2.35 -7.41
CA LEU A 51 -9.12 -2.02 -5.98
C LEU A 51 -8.22 -2.94 -5.14
N LEU A 52 -8.28 -4.26 -5.36
CA LEU A 52 -7.42 -5.22 -4.65
C LEU A 52 -5.93 -5.01 -4.96
N LYS A 53 -5.60 -4.64 -6.20
CA LYS A 53 -4.22 -4.26 -6.58
C LYS A 53 -3.77 -3.02 -5.83
N ALA A 54 -4.58 -1.97 -5.79
CA ALA A 54 -4.27 -0.73 -5.08
C ALA A 54 -4.08 -0.93 -3.57
N LEU A 55 -4.85 -1.85 -2.97
CA LEU A 55 -4.72 -2.23 -1.55
C LEU A 55 -3.54 -3.17 -1.27
N GLY A 56 -2.82 -3.63 -2.30
CA GLY A 56 -1.69 -4.55 -2.17
C GLY A 56 -2.07 -6.00 -1.88
N PHE A 57 -3.34 -6.39 -2.08
CA PHE A 57 -3.80 -7.78 -1.98
C PHE A 57 -3.42 -8.59 -3.22
N LEU A 58 -3.29 -7.93 -4.37
CA LEU A 58 -2.88 -8.57 -5.62
C LEU A 58 -1.62 -7.89 -6.15
N SER A 59 -0.75 -8.68 -6.80
CA SER A 59 0.37 -8.16 -7.57
C SER A 59 -0.10 -7.47 -8.86
N ALA A 60 0.82 -6.83 -9.58
CA ALA A 60 0.55 -6.27 -10.90
C ALA A 60 -0.03 -7.32 -11.87
N ASP A 61 0.46 -8.55 -11.79
CA ASP A 61 0.01 -9.71 -12.59
C ASP A 61 -1.30 -10.33 -12.10
N GLY A 62 -1.83 -9.86 -10.96
CA GLY A 62 -3.07 -10.37 -10.38
C GLY A 62 -2.89 -11.62 -9.51
N SER A 63 -1.66 -12.00 -9.16
CA SER A 63 -1.42 -13.08 -8.20
C SER A 63 -1.67 -12.60 -6.76
N PRO A 64 -2.29 -13.43 -5.90
CA PRO A 64 -2.45 -13.11 -4.48
C PRO A 64 -1.12 -12.85 -3.78
N THR A 65 -1.04 -11.77 -3.01
CA THR A 65 0.16 -11.43 -2.22
C THR A 65 0.10 -12.07 -0.83
N LYS A 66 1.19 -11.96 -0.06
CA LYS A 66 1.20 -12.36 1.36
C LYS A 66 0.05 -11.72 2.16
N ARG A 67 -0.24 -10.44 1.89
CA ARG A 67 -1.33 -9.69 2.51
C ARG A 67 -2.70 -10.32 2.25
N TYR A 68 -2.93 -10.87 1.06
CA TYR A 68 -4.16 -11.59 0.74
C TYR A 68 -4.34 -12.84 1.60
N HIS A 69 -3.28 -13.62 1.76
CA HIS A 69 -3.33 -14.82 2.60
C HIS A 69 -3.57 -14.47 4.08
N GLU A 70 -2.93 -13.41 4.57
CA GLU A 70 -3.14 -12.92 5.94
C GLU A 70 -4.57 -12.40 6.17
N TYR A 71 -5.17 -11.78 5.16
CA TYR A 71 -6.55 -11.29 5.25
C TYR A 71 -7.58 -12.42 5.34
N ARG A 72 -7.26 -13.60 4.80
CA ARG A 72 -8.14 -14.77 4.90
C ARG A 72 -8.24 -15.30 6.32
N ASP A 73 -7.22 -15.04 7.15
CA ASP A 73 -7.31 -15.33 8.58
C ASP A 73 -8.28 -14.33 9.23
N LYS A 74 -9.45 -14.83 9.63
CA LYS A 74 -10.52 -14.03 10.26
C LYS A 74 -10.02 -13.28 11.49
N SER A 75 -9.06 -13.84 12.24
CA SER A 75 -8.53 -13.22 13.46
C SER A 75 -7.71 -11.96 13.18
N GLN A 76 -7.02 -11.90 12.04
CA GLN A 76 -6.15 -10.77 11.66
C GLN A 76 -6.73 -9.91 10.54
N SER A 77 -7.79 -10.36 9.87
CA SER A 77 -8.40 -9.70 8.70
C SER A 77 -8.62 -8.20 8.86
N ARG A 78 -9.21 -7.76 9.98
CA ARG A 78 -9.49 -6.34 10.24
C ARG A 78 -8.23 -5.50 10.40
N ARG A 79 -7.20 -6.05 11.05
CA ARG A 79 -5.89 -5.41 11.20
C ARG A 79 -5.20 -5.29 9.85
N VAL A 80 -5.19 -6.37 9.06
CA VAL A 80 -4.61 -6.41 7.71
C VAL A 80 -5.28 -5.38 6.79
N MET A 81 -6.61 -5.21 6.88
CA MET A 81 -7.33 -4.17 6.16
C MET A 81 -6.94 -2.76 6.62
N GLY A 82 -6.77 -2.56 7.93
CA GLY A 82 -6.29 -1.29 8.49
C GLY A 82 -4.90 -0.90 7.97
N ASP A 83 -3.97 -1.85 7.96
CA ASP A 83 -2.63 -1.66 7.38
C ASP A 83 -2.73 -1.37 5.87
N ALA A 84 -3.59 -2.09 5.14
CA ALA A 84 -3.81 -1.87 3.71
C ALA A 84 -4.40 -0.48 3.41
N LEU A 85 -5.30 0.01 4.24
CA LEU A 85 -5.86 1.35 4.14
C LEU A 85 -4.81 2.43 4.40
N ARG A 86 -3.97 2.26 5.43
CA ARG A 86 -2.88 3.21 5.73
C ARG A 86 -1.90 3.32 4.57
N ASP A 87 -1.62 2.21 3.90
CA ASP A 87 -0.73 2.20 2.73
C ASP A 87 -1.39 2.79 1.49
N ALA A 88 -2.66 2.50 1.21
CA ALA A 88 -3.32 2.94 -0.03
C ALA A 88 -3.93 4.36 0.06
N TYR A 89 -4.29 4.81 1.26
CA TYR A 89 -4.97 6.07 1.56
C TYR A 89 -4.22 6.92 2.59
N GLY A 90 -2.90 6.78 2.69
CA GLY A 90 -2.07 7.47 3.69
C GLY A 90 -2.32 8.99 3.73
N ASP A 91 -2.55 9.60 2.57
CA ASP A 91 -2.90 11.02 2.44
C ASP A 91 -4.16 11.43 3.22
N LEU A 92 -5.17 10.56 3.30
CA LEU A 92 -6.39 10.82 4.06
C LEU A 92 -6.14 10.80 5.56
N PHE A 93 -5.25 9.91 6.02
CA PHE A 93 -4.90 9.79 7.43
C PHE A 93 -4.00 10.92 7.92
N VAL A 94 -3.21 11.54 7.03
CA VAL A 94 -2.48 12.79 7.32
C VAL A 94 -3.47 13.94 7.53
N LEU A 95 -4.52 14.00 6.71
CA LEU A 95 -5.55 15.03 6.81
C LEU A 95 -6.43 14.83 8.05
N LYS A 96 -6.77 13.58 8.38
CA LYS A 96 -7.55 13.24 9.56
C LYS A 96 -7.20 11.85 10.08
N GLU A 97 -6.71 11.78 11.31
CA GLU A 97 -6.29 10.50 11.92
C GLU A 97 -7.42 9.46 11.99
N LYS A 98 -8.63 9.92 12.31
CA LYS A 98 -9.84 9.08 12.38
C LYS A 98 -10.97 9.69 11.54
N PRO A 99 -10.99 9.44 10.22
CA PRO A 99 -12.03 9.96 9.33
C PRO A 99 -13.40 9.41 9.71
N LYS A 100 -14.39 10.29 9.90
CA LYS A 100 -15.79 9.90 10.13
C LYS A 100 -16.65 10.25 8.92
N LYS A 101 -17.86 9.72 8.85
CA LYS A 101 -18.83 10.06 7.79
C LYS A 101 -19.16 11.55 7.72
N ALA A 102 -19.04 12.28 8.84
CA ALA A 102 -19.20 13.74 8.88
C ALA A 102 -18.11 14.49 8.09
N ASP A 103 -16.97 13.85 7.84
CA ASP A 103 -15.83 14.43 7.12
C ASP A 103 -15.88 14.17 5.61
N SER A 104 -17.00 13.62 5.10
CA SER A 104 -17.09 13.17 3.71
C SER A 104 -16.78 14.29 2.72
N ALA A 105 -17.28 15.51 2.94
CA ALA A 105 -17.03 16.65 2.06
C ALA A 105 -15.54 16.98 1.94
N LEU A 106 -14.79 16.87 3.03
CA LEU A 106 -13.36 17.15 3.08
C LEU A 106 -12.55 16.02 2.40
N ILE A 107 -12.93 14.76 2.62
CA ILE A 107 -12.32 13.61 1.94
C ILE A 107 -12.61 13.64 0.43
N GLU A 108 -13.84 13.94 0.03
CA GLU A 108 -14.22 14.14 -1.38
C GLU A 108 -13.41 15.26 -2.04
N GLY A 109 -13.24 16.40 -1.34
CA GLY A 109 -12.39 17.50 -1.82
C GLY A 109 -10.92 17.09 -2.01
N LYS A 110 -10.39 16.24 -1.14
CA LYS A 110 -9.03 15.69 -1.27
C LYS A 110 -8.90 14.76 -2.49
N PHE A 111 -9.87 13.89 -2.74
CA PHE A 111 -9.89 13.07 -3.96
C PHE A 111 -10.00 13.92 -5.23
N LYS A 112 -10.87 14.92 -5.22
CA LYS A 112 -11.08 15.84 -6.36
C LYS A 112 -9.80 16.59 -6.72
N SER A 113 -9.13 17.18 -5.72
CA SER A 113 -7.89 17.94 -5.93
C SER A 113 -6.70 17.05 -6.34
N THR A 114 -6.61 15.83 -5.81
CA THR A 114 -5.48 14.93 -6.07
C THR A 114 -5.58 14.24 -7.44
N HIS A 115 -6.79 13.81 -7.84
CA HIS A 115 -6.99 13.06 -9.09
C HIS A 115 -7.63 13.88 -10.22
N ASN A 116 -7.98 15.15 -9.97
CA ASN A 116 -8.66 16.03 -10.93
C ASN A 116 -9.92 15.39 -11.55
N VAL A 117 -10.76 14.79 -10.70
CA VAL A 117 -11.97 14.05 -11.11
C VAL A 117 -13.25 14.85 -10.85
N SER A 118 -14.36 14.41 -11.47
CA SER A 118 -15.68 15.00 -11.23
C SER A 118 -16.22 14.71 -9.82
N ASP A 119 -17.18 15.51 -9.35
CA ASP A 119 -17.79 15.35 -8.01
C ASP A 119 -18.38 13.95 -7.80
N LEU A 120 -19.02 13.40 -8.83
CA LEU A 120 -19.57 12.05 -8.77
C LEU A 120 -18.49 10.98 -8.57
N GLN A 121 -17.33 11.13 -9.20
CA GLN A 121 -16.22 10.18 -9.05
C GLN A 121 -15.57 10.32 -7.67
N ALA A 122 -15.32 11.55 -7.21
CA ALA A 122 -14.80 11.80 -5.87
C ALA A 122 -15.71 11.22 -4.78
N LYS A 123 -17.04 11.38 -4.93
CA LYS A 123 -18.03 10.76 -4.03
C LYS A 123 -17.97 9.23 -4.03
N ARG A 124 -17.76 8.60 -5.19
CA ARG A 124 -17.60 7.13 -5.30
C ARG A 124 -16.30 6.65 -4.66
N MET A 125 -15.20 7.38 -4.85
CA MET A 125 -13.92 7.10 -4.18
C MET A 125 -14.07 7.19 -2.66
N ALA A 126 -14.66 8.28 -2.15
CA ALA A 126 -14.92 8.46 -0.73
C ALA A 126 -15.83 7.36 -0.16
N SER A 127 -16.92 7.00 -0.87
CA SER A 127 -17.83 5.94 -0.45
C SER A 127 -17.14 4.57 -0.40
N THR A 128 -16.24 4.29 -1.36
CA THR A 128 -15.41 3.07 -1.37
C THR A 128 -14.50 3.05 -0.14
N PHE A 129 -13.81 4.17 0.13
CA PHE A 129 -12.94 4.31 1.31
C PHE A 129 -13.69 4.05 2.62
N TYR A 130 -14.85 4.70 2.85
CA TYR A 130 -15.62 4.48 4.07
C TYR A 130 -16.13 3.04 4.21
N SER A 131 -16.51 2.40 3.10
CA SER A 131 -16.94 1.00 3.12
C SER A 131 -15.80 0.04 3.49
N LEU A 132 -14.56 0.36 3.10
CA LEU A 132 -13.37 -0.38 3.52
C LEU A 132 -12.99 -0.07 4.98
N LEU A 133 -13.15 1.19 5.39
CA LEU A 133 -12.91 1.63 6.76
C LEU A 133 -13.80 0.88 7.76
N ASP A 134 -15.06 0.63 7.42
CA ASP A 134 -16.00 -0.16 8.23
C ASP A 134 -15.52 -1.63 8.45
N LEU A 135 -14.62 -2.14 7.59
CA LEU A 135 -14.02 -3.48 7.68
C LEU A 135 -12.66 -3.49 8.39
N ALA A 136 -12.09 -2.31 8.66
CA ALA A 136 -10.76 -2.16 9.22
C ALA A 136 -10.81 -1.89 10.72
N ASP A 137 -9.75 -2.33 11.41
CA ASP A 137 -9.46 -1.87 12.75
C ASP A 137 -8.24 -0.95 12.69
N LEU A 138 -8.43 0.32 13.06
CA LEU A 138 -7.38 1.34 13.07
C LEU A 138 -6.75 1.54 14.45
N ASP A 139 -7.36 1.00 15.51
CA ASP A 139 -6.93 1.20 16.91
C ASP A 139 -5.80 0.25 17.32
N THR A 140 -5.55 -0.80 16.53
CA THR A 140 -4.37 -1.64 16.68
C THR A 140 -3.17 -0.95 16.04
N LYS A 141 -2.40 -0.21 16.87
CA LYS A 141 -1.04 0.23 16.49
C LYS A 141 -0.30 -0.96 15.89
N SER A 142 0.10 -0.82 14.63
CA SER A 142 0.93 -1.76 13.91
C SER A 142 2.10 -2.18 14.80
N SER A 143 2.02 -3.36 15.39
CA SER A 143 3.20 -3.96 16.02
C SER A 143 4.17 -4.32 14.91
N PRO A 144 5.46 -3.92 15.00
CA PRO A 144 6.44 -4.20 13.98
C PRO A 144 6.51 -5.71 13.79
N LYS A 145 6.31 -6.14 12.55
CA LYS A 145 6.40 -7.55 12.18
C LYS A 145 7.86 -7.97 12.34
N ILE A 146 8.12 -8.57 13.49
CA ILE A 146 9.26 -9.40 13.79
C ILE A 146 9.46 -10.34 12.59
N GLU A 147 10.68 -10.33 12.06
CA GLU A 147 11.16 -11.32 11.11
C GLU A 147 11.11 -12.70 11.78
N GLU A 148 10.00 -13.41 11.62
CA GLU A 148 9.97 -14.85 11.86
C GLU A 148 10.79 -15.55 10.77
N LYS A 149 12.08 -15.71 11.05
CA LYS A 149 12.90 -16.73 10.41
C LYS A 149 12.28 -18.09 10.71
N VAL A 150 11.67 -18.66 9.67
CA VAL A 150 11.23 -20.06 9.64
C VAL A 150 12.44 -20.95 9.92
N LYS A 151 12.37 -21.70 11.02
CA LYS A 151 13.29 -22.79 11.36
C LYS A 151 13.09 -23.92 10.34
N PHE A 152 14.08 -24.17 9.51
CA PHE A 152 14.31 -25.50 8.97
C PHE A 152 15.41 -26.15 9.80
N ALA A 153 15.07 -27.26 10.43
CA ALA A 153 16.01 -28.21 10.99
C ALA A 153 16.42 -29.17 9.86
N ASP A 154 17.71 -29.23 9.53
CA ASP A 154 18.42 -30.52 9.49
C ASP A 154 19.95 -30.34 9.46
N LYS A 155 20.55 -31.20 10.29
CA LYS A 155 21.92 -31.71 10.51
C LYS A 155 23.19 -31.07 9.90
N GLU A 156 24.13 -30.91 10.84
CA GLU A 156 25.57 -31.24 10.80
C GLU A 156 26.46 -30.62 9.71
N GLN A 157 27.29 -29.65 10.11
CA GLN A 157 28.73 -29.92 10.21
C GLN A 157 29.46 -28.83 11.03
N LYS A 158 30.39 -29.34 11.82
CA LYS A 158 31.29 -28.71 12.79
C LYS A 158 32.38 -27.94 12.03
N ILE A 159 32.66 -26.68 12.40
CA ILE A 159 34.02 -26.14 12.56
C ILE A 159 33.95 -24.96 13.54
N GLU A 160 34.81 -25.09 14.53
CA GLU A 160 35.19 -24.23 15.62
C GLU A 160 35.97 -22.99 15.13
N LYS A 161 35.66 -21.80 15.70
CA LYS A 161 36.67 -20.87 16.27
C LYS A 161 36.05 -19.56 16.79
N GLU A 162 36.38 -19.33 18.07
CA GLU A 162 36.72 -18.05 18.74
C GLU A 162 35.68 -16.94 18.92
N LYS A 163 35.30 -16.76 20.19
CA LYS A 163 34.87 -15.48 20.79
C LYS A 163 36.09 -14.55 20.90
N PRO A 164 35.90 -13.23 20.77
CA PRO A 164 35.98 -12.38 21.96
C PRO A 164 34.85 -11.34 21.98
N LYS A 165 34.19 -11.17 23.12
CA LYS A 165 34.39 -10.11 24.13
C LYS A 165 33.49 -8.90 23.87
N ARG A 166 32.61 -8.72 24.85
CA ARG A 166 31.61 -7.67 25.02
C ARG A 166 32.30 -6.48 25.69
N GLU A 167 32.14 -5.31 25.11
CA GLU A 167 32.38 -3.94 25.61
C GLU A 167 31.74 -3.06 24.52
N GLU A 168 31.07 -1.93 24.72
CA GLU A 168 30.41 -1.23 25.80
C GLU A 168 29.69 -0.06 25.09
N LEU A 169 28.75 0.58 25.78
CA LEU A 169 27.88 1.62 25.23
C LEU A 169 28.67 2.86 24.76
N THR A 170 28.37 3.36 23.55
CA THR A 170 28.68 4.75 23.17
C THR A 170 27.44 5.44 22.58
N PRO A 171 27.30 6.76 22.82
CA PRO A 171 26.02 7.46 22.79
C PRO A 171 25.53 7.80 21.37
N ARG A 172 24.21 8.02 21.29
CA ARG A 172 23.46 8.65 20.18
C ARG A 172 24.31 9.63 19.38
N VAL A 173 24.65 9.27 18.15
CA VAL A 173 24.94 10.25 17.11
C VAL A 173 23.60 10.80 16.65
N ILE A 174 23.34 12.06 16.99
CA ILE A 174 22.24 12.84 16.42
C ILE A 174 22.64 13.10 14.97
N THR A 175 22.09 12.30 14.06
CA THR A 175 22.18 12.57 12.62
C THR A 175 21.42 13.88 12.35
N PRO A 176 21.99 14.85 11.61
CA PRO A 176 21.27 16.06 11.23
C PRO A 176 20.00 15.71 10.42
N PRO A 177 19.00 16.61 10.36
CA PRO A 177 17.74 16.34 9.69
C PRO A 177 17.98 15.95 8.23
N GLY A 178 17.72 14.68 7.90
CA GLY A 178 17.81 14.17 6.54
C GLY A 178 16.78 14.85 5.66
N LEU A 179 17.22 15.65 4.71
CA LEU A 179 16.38 16.39 3.80
C LEU A 179 16.08 15.52 2.59
N CYS A 180 14.85 14.98 2.52
CA CYS A 180 14.41 14.12 1.43
C CYS A 180 13.79 14.98 0.32
N TYR A 181 14.54 15.20 -0.76
CA TYR A 181 14.05 15.88 -1.95
C TYR A 181 13.63 14.87 -3.03
N ASN A 182 12.49 15.10 -3.66
CA ASN A 182 12.06 14.39 -4.87
C ASN A 182 12.09 15.36 -6.05
N ILE A 183 13.09 15.20 -6.93
CA ILE A 183 13.35 16.11 -8.05
C ILE A 183 12.96 15.39 -9.35
N GLN A 184 12.00 15.96 -10.08
CA GLN A 184 11.62 15.50 -11.41
C GLN A 184 12.21 16.43 -12.47
N ILE A 185 13.06 15.88 -13.34
CA ILE A 185 13.79 16.65 -14.35
C ILE A 185 13.22 16.30 -15.72
N HIS A 186 12.68 17.30 -16.40
CA HIS A 186 12.29 17.18 -17.80
C HIS A 186 13.49 17.51 -18.68
N LEU A 187 14.08 16.47 -19.26
CA LEU A 187 15.16 16.61 -20.21
C LEU A 187 14.64 17.23 -21.52
N PRO A 188 15.32 18.24 -22.08
CA PRO A 188 14.91 18.84 -23.34
C PRO A 188 15.12 17.86 -24.50
N ALA A 189 14.28 17.94 -25.53
CA ALA A 189 14.32 17.08 -26.72
C ALA A 189 15.46 17.50 -27.68
N THR A 190 16.69 17.50 -27.19
CA THR A 190 17.91 17.79 -27.95
C THR A 190 18.69 16.50 -28.18
N LYS A 191 19.48 16.46 -29.26
CA LYS A 191 20.43 15.37 -29.55
C LYS A 191 21.85 15.70 -29.11
N ASP A 192 22.06 16.88 -28.54
CA ASP A 192 23.37 17.39 -28.15
C ASP A 192 23.77 16.84 -26.79
N ILE A 193 24.84 16.04 -26.79
CA ILE A 193 25.39 15.35 -25.62
C ILE A 193 26.03 16.35 -24.64
N GLU A 194 26.54 17.48 -25.12
CA GLU A 194 27.19 18.48 -24.26
C GLU A 194 26.17 19.15 -23.34
N VAL A 195 24.94 19.37 -23.82
CA VAL A 195 23.84 19.93 -23.03
C VAL A 195 23.45 18.99 -21.88
N PHE A 196 23.37 17.68 -22.13
CA PHE A 196 23.11 16.70 -21.07
C PHE A 196 24.23 16.68 -20.03
N ASN A 197 25.49 16.69 -20.48
CA ASN A 197 26.64 16.69 -19.58
C ASN A 197 26.70 17.95 -18.70
N ALA A 198 26.37 19.12 -19.26
CA ALA A 198 26.30 20.36 -18.49
C ALA A 198 25.21 20.29 -17.40
N ILE A 199 24.01 19.79 -17.74
CA ILE A 199 22.90 19.63 -16.78
C ILE A 199 23.31 18.69 -15.63
N PHE A 200 23.88 17.52 -15.94
CA PHE A 200 24.28 16.57 -14.89
C PHE A 200 25.47 17.05 -14.05
N LYS A 201 26.40 17.80 -14.64
CA LYS A 201 27.51 18.40 -13.90
C LYS A 201 27.01 19.44 -12.89
N SER A 202 26.12 20.34 -13.31
CA SER A 202 25.53 21.34 -12.40
C SER A 202 24.66 20.70 -11.31
N LEU A 203 23.92 19.63 -11.60
CA LEU A 203 23.16 18.90 -10.58
C LEU A 203 24.08 18.28 -9.52
N LYS A 204 25.20 17.67 -9.95
CA LYS A 204 26.17 17.08 -9.03
C LYS A 204 26.81 18.14 -8.12
N GLU A 205 27.15 19.30 -8.67
CA GLU A 205 27.79 20.38 -7.91
C GLU A 205 26.85 21.04 -6.89
N HIS A 206 25.54 21.05 -7.13
CA HIS A 206 24.58 21.79 -6.27
C HIS A 206 23.68 20.92 -5.38
N LEU A 207 23.54 19.61 -5.65
CA LEU A 207 22.65 18.72 -4.87
C LEU A 207 23.39 17.76 -3.94
N LEU A 208 24.72 17.62 -4.09
CA LEU A 208 25.52 16.57 -3.41
C LEU A 208 26.72 17.12 -2.62
N GLU A 209 26.67 18.37 -2.14
CA GLU A 209 27.60 18.78 -1.05
C GLU A 209 27.34 18.01 0.24
#